data_AF-A0A357WTD3-F1
#
_entry.id   AF-A0A357WTD3-F1
#
_cell.length_a   1.000
_cell.length_b   1.000
_cell.length_c   1.000
_cell.angle_alpha   90.00
_cell.angle_beta   90.00
_cell.angle_gamma   90.00
#
_symmetry.space_group_name_H-M   'P 1'
#
loop_
_entity.id
_entity.type
_entity.pdbx_description
1 polymer ?
#
loop_
_entity_poly.entity_id
_entity_poly.type
_entity_poly.pdbx_seq_one_letter_code
_entity_poly.pdbx_strand_id
1 'polypeptide(L)'
;GLWIGGTHIPNRNEDAKYHLEKLLNVSEHYYVRSEKDRHNKFQVLKCPWCGTKLVKDDKDKKLVGKWGYSMRDKHFYMFCPQEECDFTVRLPIQIIDEELYLNPPTLLFGTVDKFAMLPWDGRVGSFFAVGTDNRTPELIIQDELHLISGALGTIVGLYETAVDAICSRKGVRPKIIASTATIRRAKEQCSVLYNREVVQFPAPGLNSNDSFFAREAEVSHIDGVFGRMYVGIMPSGKTKAMMEIRAMAALLQRIHMMRLPDEVKDKMWTLTTYFNSLKDLGKASTLVEDDVKDFIIRTANRMFTSRRLIISADELTSRVTTTKLNETLDKLEKLEYSRKNIEDKRYSSNILLATNMISVGIDVSRLNVMLMVGQPKLTSEYIQASSRVGRSFPGVVFVQYDATKSRDRSHYERFRAYHESFYRYVEPTGATPFSKPARERALHAVLASIIRQQAGLSED
;
A
#
# COMPACT_ATOMS: atom_id res chain seq x y z
N GLY A 1 19.77 3.12 -0.21
CA GLY A 1 19.62 2.08 -1.23
C GLY A 1 18.32 1.34 -1.06
N LEU A 2 17.87 0.64 -2.10
CA LEU A 2 16.62 -0.13 -2.12
C LEU A 2 16.92 -1.58 -2.49
N TRP A 3 16.75 -2.50 -1.53
CA TRP A 3 17.08 -3.93 -1.64
C TRP A 3 15.81 -4.77 -1.56
N ILE A 4 15.17 -4.97 -2.70
CA ILE A 4 13.87 -5.66 -2.79
C ILE A 4 13.89 -6.74 -3.86
N GLY A 5 12.92 -7.66 -3.83
CA GLY A 5 12.87 -8.85 -4.70
C GLY A 5 13.14 -8.59 -6.20
N GLY A 6 13.80 -9.56 -6.84
CA GLY A 6 14.28 -9.46 -8.24
C GLY A 6 13.18 -9.28 -9.31
N THR A 7 11.92 -9.52 -8.95
CA THR A 7 10.76 -9.24 -9.82
C THR A 7 10.55 -7.73 -10.04
N HIS A 8 10.93 -6.93 -9.03
CA HIS A 8 10.72 -5.49 -9.00
C HIS A 8 11.94 -4.70 -9.43
N ILE A 9 13.15 -5.14 -9.06
CA ILE A 9 14.41 -4.46 -9.36
C ILE A 9 15.46 -5.48 -9.84
N PRO A 10 16.30 -5.15 -10.85
CA PRO A 10 17.34 -6.06 -11.31
C PRO A 10 18.42 -6.28 -10.24
N ASN A 11 18.88 -7.52 -10.08
CA ASN A 11 19.94 -7.84 -9.12
C ASN A 11 21.35 -7.55 -9.68
N ARG A 12 21.54 -7.65 -11.01
CA ARG A 12 22.83 -7.48 -11.69
C ARG A 12 22.82 -6.28 -12.62
N ASN A 13 23.99 -5.69 -12.86
CA ASN A 13 24.13 -4.57 -13.79
C ASN A 13 23.81 -4.95 -15.25
N GLU A 14 24.04 -6.20 -15.66
CA GLU A 14 23.70 -6.69 -17.00
C GLU A 14 22.18 -6.67 -17.24
N ASP A 15 21.40 -7.12 -16.26
CA ASP A 15 19.94 -7.09 -16.32
C ASP A 15 19.44 -5.63 -16.34
N ALA A 16 20.05 -4.76 -15.54
CA ALA A 16 19.76 -3.33 -15.54
C ALA A 16 20.02 -2.68 -16.90
N LYS A 17 21.14 -3.05 -17.55
CA LYS A 17 21.49 -2.59 -18.90
C LYS A 17 20.45 -3.02 -19.92
N TYR A 18 20.03 -4.29 -19.90
CA TYR A 18 18.99 -4.81 -20.80
C TYR A 18 17.69 -4.02 -20.68
N HIS A 19 17.22 -3.79 -19.44
CA HIS A 19 16.01 -3.01 -19.19
C HIS A 19 16.15 -1.54 -19.60
N LEU A 20 17.30 -0.92 -19.33
CA LEU A 20 17.58 0.46 -19.68
C LEU A 20 17.59 0.66 -21.21
N GLU A 21 18.27 -0.20 -21.97
CA GLU A 21 18.34 -0.11 -23.43
C GLU A 21 16.94 -0.19 -24.06
N LYS A 22 16.06 -1.05 -23.55
CA LYS A 22 14.66 -1.12 -24.00
C LYS A 22 13.90 0.19 -23.78
N LEU A 23 14.09 0.84 -22.63
CA LEU A 23 13.45 2.12 -22.34
C LEU A 23 14.03 3.28 -23.17
N LEU A 24 15.35 3.30 -23.40
CA LEU A 24 16.02 4.34 -24.19
C LEU A 24 15.64 4.28 -25.67
N ASN A 25 15.44 3.07 -26.20
CA ASN A 25 15.06 2.82 -27.60
C ASN A 25 13.59 3.16 -27.92
N VAL A 26 12.79 3.59 -26.94
CA VAL A 26 11.43 4.06 -27.19
C VAL A 26 11.48 5.42 -27.91
N SER A 27 11.22 5.39 -29.22
CA SER A 27 11.09 6.56 -30.08
C SER A 27 9.64 7.04 -30.23
N GLU A 28 8.68 6.11 -30.27
CA GLU A 28 7.27 6.45 -30.50
C GLU A 28 6.45 6.49 -29.21
N HIS A 29 5.53 7.47 -29.13
CA HIS A 29 4.71 7.70 -27.95
C HIS A 29 3.81 6.50 -27.60
N TYR A 30 3.32 5.75 -28.60
CA TYR A 30 2.41 4.63 -28.38
C TYR A 30 3.05 3.46 -27.62
N TYR A 31 4.34 3.20 -27.81
CA TYR A 31 5.05 2.09 -27.17
C TYR A 31 5.53 2.41 -25.74
N VAL A 32 5.60 3.70 -25.36
CA VAL A 32 6.18 4.08 -24.06
C VAL A 32 5.49 3.41 -22.88
N ARG A 33 4.17 3.21 -22.98
CA ARG A 33 3.39 2.60 -21.90
C ARG A 33 3.70 1.12 -21.74
N SER A 34 3.68 0.36 -22.85
CA SER A 34 3.96 -1.07 -22.82
C SER A 34 5.41 -1.35 -22.39
N GLU A 35 6.35 -0.52 -22.84
CA GLU A 35 7.76 -0.66 -22.48
C GLU A 35 8.01 -0.28 -21.02
N LYS A 36 7.32 0.73 -20.47
CA LYS A 36 7.35 1.02 -19.03
C LYS A 36 6.86 -0.16 -18.20
N ASP A 37 5.72 -0.74 -18.55
CA ASP A 37 5.16 -1.87 -17.79
C ASP A 37 6.08 -3.10 -17.78
N ARG A 38 6.81 -3.33 -18.88
CA ARG A 38 7.72 -4.47 -19.02
C ARG A 38 9.11 -4.23 -18.45
N HIS A 39 9.68 -3.05 -18.72
CA HIS A 39 11.10 -2.78 -18.53
C HIS A 39 11.41 -1.68 -17.50
N ASN A 40 10.45 -0.87 -17.05
CA ASN A 40 10.71 0.09 -15.97
C ASN A 40 10.72 -0.60 -14.60
N LYS A 41 11.85 -1.24 -14.30
CA LYS A 41 12.14 -1.94 -13.05
C LYS A 41 12.84 -1.07 -12.00
N PHE A 42 13.00 0.23 -12.25
CA PHE A 42 13.85 1.08 -11.41
C PHE A 42 13.12 1.74 -10.23
N GLN A 43 11.78 1.66 -10.18
CA GLN A 43 10.87 2.12 -9.10
C GLN A 43 10.88 3.62 -8.76
N VAL A 44 12.00 4.32 -8.92
CA VAL A 44 12.13 5.76 -8.66
C VAL A 44 11.68 6.55 -9.88
N LEU A 45 10.44 7.05 -9.85
CA LEU A 45 9.80 7.72 -10.99
C LEU A 45 9.93 9.24 -10.99
N LYS A 46 10.26 9.84 -9.84
CA LYS A 46 10.39 11.29 -9.63
C LYS A 46 11.67 11.55 -8.85
N CYS A 47 12.32 12.68 -9.12
CA CYS A 47 13.47 13.16 -8.37
C CYS A 47 13.01 13.50 -6.94
N PRO A 48 13.62 12.93 -5.89
CA PRO A 48 13.23 13.25 -4.51
C PRO A 48 13.62 14.67 -4.08
N TRP A 49 14.51 15.35 -4.83
CA TRP A 49 14.91 16.72 -4.54
C TRP A 49 13.93 17.75 -5.10
N CYS A 50 13.74 17.77 -6.42
CA CYS A 50 12.93 18.80 -7.09
C CYS A 50 11.57 18.31 -7.61
N GLY A 51 11.24 17.02 -7.45
CA GLY A 51 9.98 16.44 -7.93
C GLY A 51 9.90 16.17 -9.45
N THR A 52 10.92 16.51 -10.22
CA THR A 52 10.98 16.28 -11.68
C THR A 52 10.81 14.79 -12.01
N LYS A 53 9.95 14.47 -12.97
CA LYS A 53 9.78 13.08 -13.46
C LYS A 53 11.07 12.56 -14.10
N LEU A 54 11.47 11.35 -13.73
CA LEU A 54 12.63 10.64 -14.28
C LEU A 54 12.25 9.68 -15.43
N VAL A 55 11.01 9.76 -15.90
CA VAL A 55 10.44 8.87 -16.92
C VAL A 55 9.86 9.67 -18.07
N LYS A 56 9.84 9.04 -19.26
CA LYS A 56 9.06 9.54 -20.38
C LYS A 56 7.59 9.12 -20.25
N ASP A 57 6.69 9.96 -20.74
CA ASP A 57 5.24 9.71 -20.78
C ASP A 57 4.68 10.09 -22.17
N ASP A 58 3.50 9.59 -22.50
CA ASP A 58 2.72 10.05 -23.65
C ASP A 58 1.76 11.16 -23.20
N LYS A 59 1.85 12.32 -23.83
CA LYS A 59 0.91 13.43 -23.64
C LYS A 59 0.53 14.00 -25.00
N ASP A 60 -0.78 14.02 -25.29
CA ASP A 60 -1.32 14.55 -26.55
C ASP A 60 -0.69 13.93 -27.82
N LYS A 61 -0.45 12.60 -27.78
CA LYS A 61 0.21 11.82 -28.84
C LYS A 61 1.67 12.24 -29.08
N LYS A 62 2.32 12.78 -28.06
CA LYS A 62 3.73 13.17 -28.10
C LYS A 62 4.46 12.59 -26.90
N LEU A 63 5.68 12.14 -27.15
CA LEU A 63 6.57 11.69 -26.11
C LEU A 63 7.11 12.90 -25.35
N VAL A 64 6.83 12.97 -24.05
CA VAL A 64 7.25 14.06 -23.16
C VAL A 64 8.13 13.54 -22.02
N GLY A 65 9.02 14.38 -21.52
CA GLY A 65 9.96 14.03 -20.46
C GLY A 65 11.27 13.40 -20.95
N LYS A 66 12.16 13.11 -20.01
CA LYS A 66 13.47 12.49 -20.25
C LYS A 66 13.66 11.35 -19.25
N TRP A 67 14.43 10.34 -19.64
CA TRP A 67 14.83 9.26 -18.73
C TRP A 67 15.96 9.76 -17.82
N GLY A 68 15.76 9.65 -16.50
CA GLY A 68 16.76 9.96 -15.48
C GLY A 68 17.60 8.74 -15.07
N TYR A 69 17.88 7.84 -16.02
CA TYR A 69 18.55 6.56 -15.80
C TYR A 69 19.70 6.42 -16.80
N SER A 70 20.87 5.96 -16.36
CA SER A 70 22.03 5.82 -17.23
C SER A 70 22.99 4.74 -16.72
N MET A 71 23.91 4.32 -17.60
CA MET A 71 24.99 3.39 -17.30
C MET A 71 26.31 4.06 -17.63
N ARG A 72 27.30 3.96 -16.74
CA ARG A 72 28.67 4.44 -16.97
C ARG A 72 29.64 3.41 -16.42
N ASP A 73 30.61 3.00 -17.24
CA ASP A 73 31.64 2.03 -16.87
C ASP A 73 31.06 0.72 -16.29
N LYS A 74 29.93 0.25 -16.86
CA LYS A 74 29.13 -0.91 -16.41
C LYS A 74 28.33 -0.73 -15.11
N HIS A 75 28.35 0.45 -14.49
CA HIS A 75 27.57 0.75 -13.29
C HIS A 75 26.29 1.51 -13.62
N PHE A 76 25.17 1.08 -13.05
CA PHE A 76 23.89 1.78 -13.15
C PHE A 76 23.83 2.98 -12.20
N TYR A 77 23.35 4.13 -12.69
CA TYR A 77 23.06 5.28 -11.86
C TYR A 77 21.82 6.05 -12.34
N MET A 78 21.26 6.82 -11.42
CA MET A 78 20.12 7.70 -11.67
C MET A 78 20.56 9.15 -11.55
N PHE A 79 19.91 10.05 -12.29
CA PHE A 79 20.21 11.48 -12.27
C PHE A 79 18.94 12.29 -12.57
N CYS A 80 18.94 13.56 -12.18
CA CYS A 80 17.82 14.45 -12.49
C CYS A 80 18.00 15.09 -13.88
N PRO A 81 17.03 14.98 -14.80
CA PRO A 81 17.13 15.59 -16.12
C PRO A 81 16.88 17.12 -16.13
N GLN A 82 16.50 17.71 -14.99
CA GLN A 82 16.26 19.15 -14.85
C GLN A 82 17.58 19.88 -14.65
N GLU A 83 17.90 20.83 -15.54
CA GLU A 83 19.21 21.52 -15.58
C GLU A 83 19.51 22.34 -14.32
N GLU A 84 18.49 22.88 -13.67
CA GLU A 84 18.61 23.67 -12.43
C GLU A 84 18.69 22.80 -11.16
N CYS A 85 18.65 21.47 -11.27
CA CYS A 85 18.71 20.57 -10.13
C CYS A 85 20.17 20.29 -9.72
N ASP A 86 20.46 20.34 -8.42
CA ASP A 86 21.78 19.99 -7.89
C ASP A 86 22.19 18.53 -8.18
N PHE A 87 21.21 17.66 -8.48
CA PHE A 87 21.41 16.23 -8.74
C PHE A 87 21.40 15.86 -10.23
N THR A 88 21.82 16.78 -11.11
CA THR A 88 21.98 16.53 -12.55
C THR A 88 23.05 15.49 -12.88
N VAL A 89 24.08 15.37 -12.05
CA VAL A 89 25.17 14.40 -12.26
C VAL A 89 24.77 13.01 -11.79
N ARG A 90 24.31 12.89 -10.54
CA ARG A 90 23.96 11.61 -9.92
C ARG A 90 23.08 11.83 -8.70
N LEU A 91 22.03 11.02 -8.58
CA LEU A 91 21.24 10.87 -7.36
C LEU A 91 21.93 9.88 -6.40
N PRO A 92 21.96 10.16 -5.09
CA PRO A 92 22.57 9.28 -4.08
C PRO A 92 21.66 8.08 -3.75
N ILE A 93 21.19 7.38 -4.78
CA ILE A 93 20.26 6.25 -4.67
C ILE A 93 20.83 5.09 -5.48
N GLN A 94 20.99 3.96 -4.82
CA GLN A 94 21.37 2.69 -5.41
C GLN A 94 20.23 1.69 -5.25
N ILE A 95 19.99 0.90 -6.29
CA ILE A 95 18.88 -0.06 -6.33
C ILE A 95 19.33 -1.45 -6.83
N ILE A 96 20.46 -1.54 -7.54
CA ILE A 96 20.97 -2.81 -8.05
C ILE A 96 21.73 -3.52 -6.92
N ASP A 97 21.38 -4.78 -6.63
CA ASP A 97 22.00 -5.57 -5.56
C ASP A 97 23.53 -5.58 -5.64
N GLU A 98 24.09 -5.79 -6.83
CA GLU A 98 25.54 -5.78 -7.06
C GLU A 98 26.20 -4.45 -6.62
N GLU A 99 25.59 -3.32 -6.95
CA GLU A 99 26.06 -1.99 -6.52
C GLU A 99 25.91 -1.79 -5.02
N LEU A 100 24.83 -2.31 -4.45
CA LEU A 100 24.55 -2.21 -3.01
C LEU A 100 25.56 -3.01 -2.20
N TYR A 101 25.99 -4.18 -2.67
CA TYR A 101 26.99 -4.98 -1.96
C TYR A 101 28.40 -4.40 -2.09
N LEU A 102 28.73 -3.83 -3.25
CA LEU A 102 30.02 -3.18 -3.48
C LEU A 102 30.16 -1.89 -2.67
N ASN A 103 29.11 -1.08 -2.62
CA ASN A 103 29.07 0.21 -1.95
C ASN A 103 27.81 0.30 -1.08
N PRO A 104 27.81 -0.29 0.13
CA PRO A 104 26.64 -0.32 0.99
C PRO A 104 26.19 1.09 1.40
N PRO A 105 24.88 1.40 1.29
CA PRO A 105 24.37 2.73 1.59
C PRO A 105 24.23 2.95 3.11
N THR A 106 24.24 4.21 3.55
CA THR A 106 23.98 4.58 4.95
C THR A 106 22.56 4.24 5.41
N LEU A 107 21.58 4.31 4.49
CA LEU A 107 20.19 3.95 4.73
C LEU A 107 19.77 2.91 3.69
N LEU A 108 19.31 1.76 4.16
CA LEU A 108 18.85 0.64 3.32
C LEU A 108 17.36 0.40 3.56
N PHE A 109 16.57 0.50 2.50
CA PHE A 109 15.18 0.04 2.50
C PHE A 109 15.16 -1.37 1.93
N GLY A 110 14.72 -2.34 2.72
CA GLY A 110 14.70 -3.74 2.32
C GLY A 110 13.38 -4.43 2.64
N THR A 111 13.10 -5.51 1.91
CA THR A 111 11.96 -6.38 2.18
C THR A 111 12.43 -7.69 2.81
N VAL A 112 11.64 -8.24 3.75
CA VAL A 112 12.03 -9.40 4.57
C VAL A 112 12.28 -10.68 3.77
N ASP A 113 11.77 -10.78 2.53
CA ASP A 113 12.05 -11.88 1.61
C ASP A 113 13.53 -11.94 1.22
N LYS A 114 14.24 -10.81 1.18
CA LYS A 114 15.67 -10.76 0.87
C LYS A 114 16.55 -11.36 1.97
N PHE A 115 16.03 -11.56 3.19
CA PHE A 115 16.77 -12.29 4.23
C PHE A 115 17.09 -13.72 3.81
N ALA A 116 16.29 -14.31 2.92
CA ALA A 116 16.57 -15.61 2.33
C ALA A 116 17.85 -15.64 1.50
N MET A 117 18.45 -14.49 1.14
CA MET A 117 19.74 -14.40 0.44
C MET A 117 20.95 -14.52 1.36
N LEU A 118 20.80 -14.26 2.66
CA LEU A 118 21.90 -14.35 3.64
C LEU A 118 22.71 -15.66 3.62
N PRO A 119 22.10 -16.84 3.47
CA PRO A 119 22.86 -18.09 3.39
C PRO A 119 23.50 -18.34 2.02
N TRP A 120 22.98 -17.72 0.95
CA TRP A 120 23.39 -18.00 -0.44
C TRP A 120 24.40 -17.01 -0.99
N ASP A 121 24.40 -15.76 -0.52
CA ASP A 121 25.29 -14.72 -1.05
C ASP A 121 26.09 -14.08 0.09
N GLY A 122 27.37 -14.45 0.17
CA GLY A 122 28.30 -13.92 1.18
C GLY A 122 28.44 -12.40 1.13
N ARG A 123 28.22 -11.77 -0.04
CA ARG A 123 28.37 -10.33 -0.23
C ARG A 123 27.31 -9.52 0.52
N VAL A 124 26.20 -10.13 0.92
CA VAL A 124 25.17 -9.51 1.79
C VAL A 124 25.79 -9.06 3.13
N GLY A 125 26.89 -9.68 3.57
CA GLY A 125 27.66 -9.27 4.75
C GLY A 125 28.17 -7.83 4.72
N SER A 126 28.31 -7.24 3.53
CA SER A 126 28.68 -5.82 3.35
C SER A 126 27.75 -4.86 4.08
N PHE A 127 26.43 -5.13 4.09
CA PHE A 127 25.44 -4.33 4.83
C PHE A 127 25.66 -4.35 6.34
N PHE A 128 26.29 -5.40 6.83
CA PHE A 128 26.60 -5.60 8.24
C PHE A 128 28.05 -5.28 8.58
N ALA A 129 28.78 -4.65 7.64
CA ALA A 129 30.19 -4.33 7.79
C ALA A 129 31.05 -5.57 8.16
N VAL A 130 30.68 -6.76 7.68
CA VAL A 130 31.44 -8.00 7.90
C VAL A 130 32.85 -7.84 7.32
N GLY A 131 33.87 -8.25 8.09
CA GLY A 131 35.28 -8.17 7.66
C GLY A 131 35.90 -6.77 7.71
N THR A 132 35.21 -5.77 8.28
CA THR A 132 35.72 -4.40 8.42
C THR A 132 35.63 -3.91 9.87
N ASP A 133 36.31 -2.82 10.20
CA ASP A 133 36.20 -2.16 11.52
C ASP A 133 35.02 -1.17 11.62
N ASN A 134 34.25 -1.00 10.53
CA ASN A 134 33.09 -0.10 10.51
C ASN A 134 31.98 -0.60 11.45
N ARG A 135 31.06 0.29 11.86
CA ARG A 135 29.92 -0.13 12.71
C ARG A 135 28.94 -1.01 11.92
N THR A 136 28.31 -1.95 12.63
CA THR A 136 27.14 -2.68 12.11
C THR A 136 25.90 -1.78 12.17
N PRO A 137 24.80 -2.15 11.50
CA PRO A 137 23.54 -1.42 11.65
C PRO A 137 23.09 -1.36 13.11
N GLU A 138 22.98 -0.14 13.65
CA GLU A 138 22.54 0.11 15.03
C GLU A 138 21.05 0.46 15.14
N LEU A 139 20.34 0.65 14.03
CA LEU A 139 18.92 0.98 13.97
C LEU A 139 18.22 0.17 12.88
N ILE A 140 17.15 -0.52 13.25
CA ILE A 140 16.25 -1.22 12.35
C ILE A 140 14.85 -0.60 12.53
N ILE A 141 14.25 -0.17 11.42
CA ILE A 141 12.88 0.35 11.39
C ILE A 141 12.02 -0.67 10.68
N GLN A 142 11.05 -1.24 11.39
CA GLN A 142 10.06 -2.14 10.82
C GLN A 142 8.76 -1.39 10.55
N ASP A 143 8.44 -1.17 9.28
CA ASP A 143 7.14 -0.64 8.92
C ASP A 143 6.09 -1.75 8.86
N GLU A 144 4.86 -1.42 9.22
CA GLU A 144 3.71 -2.32 9.18
C GLU A 144 3.93 -3.71 9.82
N LEU A 145 4.43 -3.73 11.07
CA LEU A 145 4.73 -4.96 11.82
C LEU A 145 3.58 -5.97 11.85
N HIS A 146 2.33 -5.51 11.81
CA HIS A 146 1.14 -6.35 11.76
C HIS A 146 1.10 -7.30 10.54
N LEU A 147 1.79 -6.98 9.46
CA LEU A 147 1.95 -7.83 8.28
C LEU A 147 2.91 -9.00 8.53
N ILE A 148 3.83 -8.87 9.50
CA ILE A 148 4.77 -9.93 9.90
C ILE A 148 4.09 -10.82 10.95
N SER A 149 3.11 -11.60 10.47
CA SER A 149 2.34 -12.52 11.30
C SER A 149 2.07 -13.84 10.59
N GLY A 150 1.50 -14.81 11.31
CA GLY A 150 1.16 -16.13 10.78
C GLY A 150 2.38 -16.88 10.23
N ALA A 151 2.24 -17.43 9.02
CA ALA A 151 3.31 -18.19 8.37
C ALA A 151 4.51 -17.32 7.98
N LEU A 152 4.27 -16.09 7.51
CA LEU A 152 5.35 -15.16 7.14
C LEU A 152 6.16 -14.78 8.37
N GLY A 153 5.51 -14.28 9.42
CA GLY A 153 6.18 -13.92 10.68
C GLY A 153 6.91 -15.09 11.34
N THR A 154 6.42 -16.31 11.15
CA THR A 154 7.08 -17.53 11.64
C THR A 154 8.44 -17.76 10.98
N ILE A 155 8.54 -17.61 9.66
CA ILE A 155 9.82 -17.75 8.96
C ILE A 155 10.71 -16.52 9.18
N VAL A 156 10.15 -15.32 9.15
CA VAL A 156 10.90 -14.08 9.38
C VAL A 156 11.52 -14.08 10.77
N GLY A 157 10.80 -14.46 11.82
CA GLY A 157 11.36 -14.54 13.18
C GLY A 157 12.56 -15.49 13.32
N LEU A 158 12.66 -16.53 12.48
CA LEU A 158 13.86 -17.37 12.41
C LEU A 158 15.03 -16.61 11.78
N TYR A 159 14.82 -15.93 10.65
CA TYR A 159 15.85 -15.12 10.00
C TYR A 159 16.29 -13.91 10.84
N GLU A 160 15.37 -13.30 11.59
CA GLU A 160 15.68 -12.23 12.55
C GLU A 160 16.71 -12.68 13.59
N THR A 161 16.76 -13.99 13.92
CA THR A 161 17.81 -14.52 14.80
C THR A 161 19.20 -14.39 14.16
N ALA A 162 19.32 -14.66 12.85
CA ALA A 162 20.57 -14.45 12.13
C ALA A 162 20.90 -12.96 12.00
N VAL A 163 19.93 -12.12 11.66
CA VAL A 163 20.12 -10.67 11.53
C VAL A 163 20.58 -10.05 12.86
N ASP A 164 19.90 -10.36 13.98
CA ASP A 164 20.29 -9.88 15.31
C ASP A 164 21.70 -10.35 15.68
N ALA A 165 22.04 -11.62 15.42
CA ALA A 165 23.37 -12.17 15.72
C ALA A 165 24.49 -11.52 14.87
N ILE A 166 24.22 -11.23 13.60
CA ILE A 166 25.19 -10.59 12.70
C ILE A 166 25.37 -9.11 13.09
N CYS A 167 24.28 -8.37 13.32
CA CYS A 167 24.34 -6.98 13.77
C CYS A 167 25.06 -6.84 15.13
N SER A 168 24.81 -7.77 16.05
CA SER A 168 25.36 -7.74 17.41
C SER A 168 26.83 -8.18 17.52
N ARG A 169 27.44 -8.63 16.42
CA ARG A 169 28.81 -9.18 16.39
C ARG A 169 29.85 -8.24 16.99
N LYS A 170 29.67 -6.92 16.83
CA LYS A 170 30.61 -5.88 17.31
C LYS A 170 30.25 -5.34 18.69
N GLY A 171 29.46 -6.08 19.47
CA GLY A 171 29.07 -5.75 20.85
C GLY A 171 27.89 -4.79 20.98
N VAL A 172 27.48 -4.11 19.90
CA VAL A 172 26.31 -3.21 19.87
C VAL A 172 25.13 -3.92 19.23
N ARG A 173 24.04 -4.09 20.00
CA ARG A 173 22.79 -4.65 19.49
C ARG A 173 21.96 -3.54 18.80
N PRO A 174 21.32 -3.80 17.66
CA PRO A 174 20.53 -2.78 16.96
C PRO A 174 19.32 -2.35 17.79
N LYS A 175 18.94 -1.08 17.80
CA LYS A 175 17.64 -0.62 18.30
C LYS A 175 16.57 -0.90 17.24
N ILE A 176 15.43 -1.46 17.65
CA ILE A 176 14.33 -1.77 16.74
C ILE A 176 13.16 -0.83 17.04
N ILE A 177 12.70 -0.11 16.02
CA ILE A 177 11.51 0.74 16.08
C ILE A 177 10.50 0.18 15.08
N ALA A 178 9.30 -0.15 15.54
CA ALA A 178 8.27 -0.73 14.69
C ALA A 178 7.02 0.16 14.67
N SER A 179 6.54 0.49 13.48
CA SER A 179 5.18 1.01 13.26
C SER A 179 4.23 -0.15 13.03
N THR A 180 3.02 -0.04 13.58
CA THR A 180 2.00 -1.07 13.43
C THR A 180 0.63 -0.43 13.45
N ALA A 181 -0.27 -0.96 12.64
CA ALA A 181 -1.69 -0.71 12.81
C ALA A 181 -2.18 -1.33 14.13
N THR A 182 -3.46 -1.12 14.44
CA THR A 182 -4.08 -1.65 15.66
C THR A 182 -3.85 -3.15 15.79
N ILE A 183 -2.99 -3.54 16.73
CA ILE A 183 -2.70 -4.93 17.09
C ILE A 183 -3.00 -5.13 18.57
N ARG A 184 -3.40 -6.35 18.93
CA ARG A 184 -3.42 -6.81 20.31
C ARG A 184 -2.17 -7.63 20.59
N ARG A 185 -1.72 -7.63 21.84
CA ARG A 185 -0.57 -8.43 22.28
C ARG A 185 0.73 -8.08 21.52
N ALA A 186 0.97 -6.79 21.33
CA ALA A 186 2.17 -6.27 20.67
C ALA A 186 3.45 -6.76 21.35
N LYS A 187 3.45 -6.81 22.69
CA LYS A 187 4.59 -7.29 23.48
C LYS A 187 4.92 -8.74 23.14
N GLU A 188 3.93 -9.62 23.09
CA GLU A 188 4.11 -11.04 22.76
C GLU A 188 4.57 -11.22 21.31
N GLN A 189 3.97 -10.51 20.34
CA GLN A 189 4.39 -10.60 18.94
C GLN A 189 5.85 -10.15 18.75
N CYS A 190 6.21 -8.98 19.29
CA CYS A 190 7.57 -8.47 19.20
C CYS A 190 8.57 -9.35 19.95
N SER A 191 8.19 -9.92 21.11
CA SER A 191 9.04 -10.86 21.83
C SER A 191 9.33 -12.12 21.01
N VAL A 192 8.34 -12.60 20.27
CA VAL A 192 8.49 -13.77 19.39
C VAL A 192 9.39 -13.47 18.19
N LEU A 193 9.31 -12.27 17.62
CA LEU A 193 10.10 -11.89 16.44
C LEU A 193 11.52 -11.47 16.78
N TYR A 194 11.71 -10.68 17.83
CA TYR A 194 12.96 -9.97 18.10
C TYR A 194 13.65 -10.37 19.41
N ASN A 195 13.00 -11.17 20.26
CA ASN A 195 13.51 -11.60 21.57
C ASN A 195 14.03 -10.42 22.43
N ARG A 196 13.22 -9.37 22.55
CA ARG A 196 13.54 -8.11 23.24
C ARG A 196 12.37 -7.60 24.06
N GLU A 197 12.67 -6.79 25.07
CA GLU A 197 11.65 -6.02 25.77
C GLU A 197 11.06 -4.95 24.87
N VAL A 198 9.75 -4.74 25.02
CA VAL A 198 8.96 -3.90 24.12
C VAL A 198 8.34 -2.78 24.93
N VAL A 199 8.56 -1.56 24.46
CA VAL A 199 7.88 -0.37 24.96
C VAL A 199 6.91 0.08 23.89
N GLN A 200 5.62 0.00 24.18
CA GLN A 200 4.58 0.45 23.27
C GLN A 200 4.42 1.98 23.39
N PHE A 201 4.41 2.66 22.24
CA PHE A 201 4.15 4.08 22.14
C PHE A 201 3.02 4.33 21.10
N PRO A 202 2.03 5.19 21.40
CA PRO A 202 1.77 5.78 22.72
C PRO A 202 1.37 4.71 23.74
N ALA A 203 1.68 4.96 25.01
CA ALA A 203 1.28 4.07 26.10
C ALA A 203 -0.26 4.09 26.26
N PRO A 204 -0.90 2.96 26.63
CA PRO A 204 -2.32 2.98 26.98
C PRO A 204 -2.53 3.90 28.19
N GLY A 205 -3.36 4.93 28.03
CA GLY A 205 -3.74 5.80 29.14
C GLY A 205 -4.74 5.14 30.10
N LEU A 206 -5.15 5.88 31.12
CA LEU A 206 -6.16 5.44 32.10
C LEU A 206 -7.56 5.32 31.49
N ASN A 207 -7.86 6.21 30.53
CA ASN A 207 -9.15 6.26 29.85
C ASN A 207 -8.97 5.92 28.37
N SER A 208 -9.93 5.21 27.78
CA SER A 208 -9.93 4.92 26.34
C SER A 208 -9.98 6.18 25.48
N ASN A 209 -10.60 7.24 26.01
CA ASN A 209 -10.86 8.49 25.29
C ASN A 209 -9.79 9.55 25.57
N ASP A 210 -8.87 9.29 26.51
CA ASP A 210 -7.76 10.18 26.83
C ASP A 210 -6.53 9.37 27.23
N SER A 211 -5.58 9.32 26.30
CA SER A 211 -4.30 8.62 26.43
C SER A 211 -3.14 9.55 26.81
N PHE A 212 -3.41 10.80 27.22
CA PHE A 212 -2.45 11.91 27.33
C PHE A 212 -1.84 12.36 25.98
N PHE A 213 -1.49 11.41 25.10
CA PHE A 213 -0.98 11.68 23.75
C PHE A 213 -2.07 11.99 22.73
N ALA A 214 -3.25 11.41 22.91
CA ALA A 214 -4.41 11.61 22.05
C ALA A 214 -5.71 11.57 22.87
N ARG A 215 -6.66 12.42 22.47
CA ARG A 215 -8.01 12.46 23.01
C ARG A 215 -9.02 12.20 21.91
N GLU A 216 -10.10 11.51 22.24
CA GLU A 216 -11.25 11.40 21.34
C GLU A 216 -11.83 12.80 21.13
N ALA A 217 -11.95 13.20 19.86
CA ALA A 217 -12.52 14.49 19.52
C ALA A 217 -14.04 14.40 19.54
N GLU A 218 -14.70 15.31 20.25
CA GLU A 218 -16.14 15.45 20.15
C GLU A 218 -16.51 16.01 18.77
N VAL A 219 -17.44 15.35 18.09
CA VAL A 219 -17.87 15.77 16.75
C VAL A 219 -18.57 17.12 16.85
N SER A 220 -17.94 18.15 16.28
CA SER A 220 -18.49 19.49 16.16
C SER A 220 -18.42 19.92 14.71
N HIS A 221 -19.58 19.94 14.06
CA HIS A 221 -19.70 20.40 12.68
C HIS A 221 -19.36 21.89 12.52
N ILE A 222 -19.49 22.68 13.59
CA ILE A 222 -19.20 24.11 13.60
C ILE A 222 -17.68 24.33 13.64
N ASP A 223 -16.96 23.53 14.43
CA ASP A 223 -15.51 23.65 14.60
C ASP A 223 -14.71 22.85 13.54
N GLY A 224 -15.39 22.29 12.54
CA GLY A 224 -14.76 21.47 11.50
C GLY A 224 -14.26 20.10 11.97
N VAL A 225 -14.72 19.63 13.14
CA VAL A 225 -14.38 18.31 13.68
C VAL A 225 -15.43 17.31 13.24
N PHE A 226 -15.09 16.50 12.25
CA PHE A 226 -16.04 15.58 11.62
C PHE A 226 -15.81 14.13 12.02
N GLY A 227 -16.91 13.40 12.19
CA GLY A 227 -16.91 11.96 12.41
C GLY A 227 -17.18 11.16 11.12
N ARG A 228 -17.20 9.83 11.29
CA ARG A 228 -17.56 8.88 10.23
C ARG A 228 -18.85 8.15 10.61
N MET A 229 -19.83 8.17 9.72
CA MET A 229 -21.10 7.46 9.91
C MET A 229 -21.05 6.08 9.26
N TYR A 230 -21.40 5.05 10.01
CA TYR A 230 -21.50 3.68 9.52
C TYR A 230 -22.96 3.30 9.29
N VAL A 231 -23.29 2.78 8.10
CA VAL A 231 -24.65 2.40 7.71
C VAL A 231 -24.67 0.95 7.24
N GLY A 232 -25.31 0.07 8.00
CA GLY A 232 -25.50 -1.34 7.63
C GLY A 232 -26.63 -1.51 6.63
N ILE A 233 -26.40 -2.27 5.57
CA ILE A 233 -27.40 -2.63 4.56
C ILE A 233 -27.45 -4.15 4.45
N MET A 234 -28.62 -4.75 4.65
CA MET A 234 -28.85 -6.17 4.38
C MET A 234 -30.00 -6.34 3.39
N PRO A 235 -29.78 -6.98 2.22
CA PRO A 235 -30.86 -7.23 1.28
C PRO A 235 -31.85 -8.26 1.84
N SER A 236 -33.14 -7.93 1.79
CA SER A 236 -34.23 -8.87 2.05
C SER A 236 -34.89 -9.26 0.74
N GLY A 237 -34.95 -10.56 0.45
CA GLY A 237 -35.59 -11.09 -0.76
C GLY A 237 -34.92 -10.73 -2.10
N LYS A 238 -33.69 -10.21 -2.07
CA LYS A 238 -32.88 -9.87 -3.26
C LYS A 238 -31.46 -10.42 -3.12
N THR A 239 -30.82 -10.66 -4.26
CA THR A 239 -29.44 -11.15 -4.29
C THR A 239 -28.45 -10.07 -3.87
N LYS A 240 -27.29 -10.49 -3.33
CA LYS A 240 -26.16 -9.61 -3.01
C LYS A 240 -25.79 -8.70 -4.19
N ALA A 241 -25.64 -9.28 -5.39
CA ALA A 241 -25.27 -8.54 -6.59
C ALA A 241 -26.30 -7.45 -6.97
N MET A 242 -27.60 -7.76 -6.85
CA MET A 242 -28.63 -6.76 -7.14
C MET A 242 -28.61 -5.60 -6.15
N MET A 243 -28.34 -5.86 -4.86
CA MET A 243 -28.18 -4.79 -3.87
C MET A 243 -26.94 -3.94 -4.18
N GLU A 244 -25.83 -4.58 -4.55
CA GLU A 244 -24.57 -3.91 -4.88
C GLU A 244 -24.74 -2.93 -6.04
N ILE A 245 -25.33 -3.38 -7.15
CA ILE A 245 -25.64 -2.55 -8.32
C ILE A 245 -26.50 -1.34 -7.91
N ARG A 246 -27.57 -1.59 -7.14
CA ARG A 246 -28.52 -0.55 -6.73
C ARG A 246 -27.88 0.46 -5.78
N ALA A 247 -27.08 -0.01 -4.82
CA ALA A 247 -26.39 0.84 -3.87
C ALA A 247 -25.38 1.74 -4.60
N MET A 248 -24.53 1.17 -5.46
CA MET A 248 -23.56 1.94 -6.24
C MET A 248 -24.25 2.99 -7.11
N ALA A 249 -25.26 2.59 -7.90
CA ALA A 249 -26.00 3.49 -8.76
C ALA A 249 -26.72 4.60 -7.98
N ALA A 250 -27.37 4.26 -6.87
CA ALA A 250 -28.08 5.22 -6.03
C ALA A 250 -27.11 6.24 -5.40
N LEU A 251 -25.99 5.79 -4.83
CA LEU A 251 -24.99 6.68 -4.23
C LEU A 251 -24.41 7.64 -5.27
N LEU A 252 -24.01 7.11 -6.44
CA LEU A 252 -23.41 7.90 -7.52
C LEU A 252 -24.38 8.93 -8.09
N GLN A 253 -25.62 8.51 -8.39
CA GLN A 253 -26.65 9.39 -8.96
C GLN A 253 -27.13 10.41 -7.93
N ARG A 254 -27.23 10.05 -6.64
CA ARG A 254 -27.68 10.97 -5.60
C ARG A 254 -26.75 12.17 -5.48
N ILE A 255 -25.43 11.95 -5.43
CA ILE A 255 -24.43 13.03 -5.38
C ILE A 255 -24.52 13.93 -6.61
N HIS A 256 -24.76 13.36 -7.79
CA HIS A 256 -24.93 14.12 -9.03
C HIS A 256 -26.14 15.07 -8.96
N MET A 257 -27.28 14.57 -8.47
CA MET A 257 -28.54 15.32 -8.35
C MET A 257 -28.52 16.42 -7.29
N MET A 258 -27.62 16.34 -6.31
CA MET A 258 -27.53 17.36 -5.26
C MET A 258 -27.02 18.69 -5.83
N ARG A 259 -27.70 19.79 -5.48
CA ARG A 259 -27.30 21.16 -5.83
C ARG A 259 -26.28 21.66 -4.80
N LEU A 260 -25.04 21.24 -4.96
CA LEU A 260 -23.90 21.59 -4.10
C LEU A 260 -22.83 22.33 -4.92
N PRO A 261 -22.01 23.18 -4.27
CA PRO A 261 -20.79 23.70 -4.86
C PRO A 261 -19.88 22.56 -5.33
N ASP A 262 -19.13 22.79 -6.42
CA ASP A 262 -18.25 21.78 -7.01
C ASP A 262 -17.21 21.26 -6.00
N GLU A 263 -16.66 22.15 -5.17
CA GLU A 263 -15.68 21.80 -4.12
C GLU A 263 -16.24 20.80 -3.10
N VAL A 264 -17.49 20.99 -2.67
CA VAL A 264 -18.17 20.09 -1.73
C VAL A 264 -18.52 18.77 -2.43
N LYS A 265 -18.98 18.86 -3.68
CA LYS A 265 -19.36 17.70 -4.48
C LYS A 265 -18.16 16.80 -4.77
N ASP A 266 -16.98 17.36 -5.02
CA ASP A 266 -15.71 16.62 -5.18
C ASP A 266 -15.42 15.70 -4.01
N LYS A 267 -15.62 16.17 -2.78
CA LYS A 267 -15.32 15.39 -1.57
C LYS A 267 -16.17 14.11 -1.47
N MET A 268 -17.31 14.05 -2.15
CA MET A 268 -18.19 12.87 -2.20
C MET A 268 -18.30 12.26 -3.60
N TRP A 269 -17.53 12.75 -4.57
CA TRP A 269 -17.70 12.36 -5.98
C TRP A 269 -17.25 10.92 -6.21
N THR A 270 -16.07 10.56 -5.72
CA THR A 270 -15.50 9.22 -5.87
C THR A 270 -16.15 8.25 -4.87
N LEU A 271 -16.86 7.24 -5.38
CA LEU A 271 -17.35 6.12 -4.58
C LEU A 271 -16.24 5.08 -4.44
N THR A 272 -15.76 4.86 -3.22
CA THR A 272 -14.79 3.79 -2.93
C THR A 272 -15.54 2.50 -2.61
N THR A 273 -15.36 1.45 -3.39
CA THR A 273 -15.98 0.14 -3.10
C THR A 273 -14.93 -0.86 -2.69
N TYR A 274 -15.05 -1.37 -1.46
CA TYR A 274 -14.12 -2.32 -0.86
C TYR A 274 -14.61 -3.76 -1.01
N PHE A 275 -13.72 -4.65 -1.44
CA PHE A 275 -13.99 -6.07 -1.61
C PHE A 275 -12.99 -6.94 -0.83
N ASN A 276 -13.52 -7.98 -0.19
CA ASN A 276 -12.72 -8.97 0.53
C ASN A 276 -11.94 -9.93 -0.38
N SER A 277 -12.21 -9.93 -1.70
CA SER A 277 -11.52 -10.81 -2.65
C SER A 277 -11.46 -10.22 -4.06
N LEU A 278 -10.40 -10.56 -4.79
CA LEU A 278 -10.22 -10.20 -6.21
C LEU A 278 -11.32 -10.77 -7.10
N LYS A 279 -11.90 -11.91 -6.73
CA LYS A 279 -13.00 -12.54 -7.48
C LYS A 279 -14.28 -11.71 -7.41
N ASP A 280 -14.64 -11.23 -6.22
CA ASP A 280 -15.82 -10.38 -6.04
C ASP A 280 -15.61 -9.02 -6.72
N LEU A 281 -14.42 -8.43 -6.59
CA LEU A 281 -14.05 -7.20 -7.29
C LEU A 281 -14.13 -7.35 -8.81
N GLY A 282 -13.61 -8.46 -9.35
CA GLY A 282 -13.66 -8.72 -10.79
C GLY A 282 -15.08 -8.78 -11.33
N LYS A 283 -16.02 -9.40 -10.59
CA LYS A 283 -17.45 -9.37 -10.94
C LYS A 283 -18.01 -7.96 -10.90
N ALA A 284 -17.71 -7.22 -9.84
CA ALA A 284 -18.18 -5.85 -9.66
C ALA A 284 -17.70 -4.93 -10.79
N SER A 285 -16.47 -5.11 -11.28
CA SER A 285 -15.95 -4.36 -12.43
C SER A 285 -16.84 -4.51 -13.65
N THR A 286 -17.28 -5.73 -13.97
CA THR A 286 -18.23 -5.99 -15.06
C THR A 286 -19.60 -5.38 -14.78
N LEU A 287 -20.11 -5.50 -13.55
CA LEU A 287 -21.41 -4.90 -13.18
C LEU A 287 -21.39 -3.36 -13.29
N VAL A 288 -20.24 -2.72 -13.05
CA VAL A 288 -20.08 -1.27 -13.20
C VAL A 288 -20.15 -0.83 -14.67
N GLU A 289 -19.63 -1.65 -15.58
CA GLU A 289 -19.59 -1.32 -17.00
C GLU A 289 -20.98 -1.29 -17.63
N ASP A 290 -21.91 -2.15 -17.15
CA ASP A 290 -23.25 -2.30 -17.71
C ASP A 290 -24.35 -1.98 -16.68
N ASP A 291 -24.61 -2.89 -15.72
CA ASP A 291 -25.78 -2.84 -14.82
C ASP A 291 -25.91 -1.55 -13.99
N VAL A 292 -24.78 -1.05 -13.46
CA VAL A 292 -24.75 0.19 -12.66
C VAL A 292 -25.12 1.38 -13.54
N LYS A 293 -24.60 1.46 -14.77
CA LYS A 293 -24.95 2.54 -15.71
C LYS A 293 -26.43 2.51 -16.06
N ASP A 294 -26.97 1.32 -16.32
CA ASP A 294 -28.39 1.13 -16.60
C ASP A 294 -29.28 1.51 -15.41
N PHE A 295 -28.86 1.19 -14.19
CA PHE A 295 -29.62 1.57 -13.01
C PHE A 295 -29.55 3.08 -12.72
N ILE A 296 -28.43 3.74 -13.05
CA ILE A 296 -28.32 5.21 -13.02
C ILE A 296 -29.30 5.84 -14.01
N ILE A 297 -29.38 5.34 -15.25
CA ILE A 297 -30.33 5.83 -16.26
C ILE A 297 -31.77 5.69 -15.75
N ARG A 298 -32.14 4.51 -15.25
CA ARG A 298 -33.48 4.26 -14.70
C ARG A 298 -33.82 5.19 -13.53
N THR A 299 -32.85 5.43 -12.65
CA THR A 299 -33.02 6.33 -11.50
C THR A 299 -33.16 7.79 -11.95
N ALA A 300 -32.33 8.24 -12.89
CA ALA A 300 -32.38 9.58 -13.45
C ALA A 300 -33.74 9.87 -14.11
N ASN A 301 -34.24 8.92 -14.92
CA ASN A 301 -35.55 9.01 -15.57
C ASN A 301 -36.70 9.06 -14.54
N ARG A 302 -36.66 8.20 -13.52
CA ARG A 302 -37.69 8.18 -12.46
C ARG A 302 -37.73 9.49 -11.67
N MET A 303 -36.57 10.11 -11.47
CA MET A 303 -36.42 11.33 -10.69
C MET A 303 -36.50 12.60 -11.55
N PHE A 304 -36.73 12.49 -12.86
CA PHE A 304 -36.73 13.61 -13.81
C PHE A 304 -35.45 14.47 -13.74
N THR A 305 -34.29 13.82 -13.69
CA THR A 305 -32.97 14.49 -13.62
C THR A 305 -32.01 14.00 -14.70
N SER A 306 -30.92 14.73 -14.92
CA SER A 306 -29.84 14.25 -15.79
C SER A 306 -29.10 13.07 -15.15
N ARG A 307 -28.62 12.15 -16.00
CA ARG A 307 -27.83 11.01 -15.56
C ARG A 307 -26.38 11.41 -15.29
N ARG A 308 -25.79 10.85 -14.24
CA ARG A 308 -24.33 10.89 -14.05
C ARG A 308 -23.65 10.05 -15.13
N LEU A 309 -22.62 10.60 -15.76
CA LEU A 309 -21.79 9.86 -16.72
C LEU A 309 -20.70 9.09 -15.97
N ILE A 310 -20.62 7.79 -16.23
CA ILE A 310 -19.54 6.92 -15.73
C ILE A 310 -18.84 6.32 -16.94
N ILE A 311 -17.54 6.57 -17.06
CA ILE A 311 -16.71 6.03 -18.14
C ILE A 311 -16.31 4.60 -17.78
N SER A 312 -15.51 4.46 -16.74
CA SER A 312 -15.01 3.19 -16.20
C SER A 312 -14.73 3.31 -14.70
N ALA A 313 -14.58 2.16 -14.05
CA ALA A 313 -14.03 2.09 -12.70
C ALA A 313 -12.51 2.18 -12.74
N ASP A 314 -11.93 2.87 -11.76
CA ASP A 314 -10.51 2.72 -11.44
C ASP A 314 -10.35 1.56 -10.44
N GLU A 315 -9.23 0.84 -10.54
CA GLU A 315 -8.96 -0.34 -9.70
C GLU A 315 -7.67 -0.17 -8.91
N LEU A 316 -7.70 -0.56 -7.63
CA LEU A 316 -6.56 -0.58 -6.73
C LEU A 316 -6.41 -1.98 -6.11
N THR A 317 -5.66 -2.83 -6.78
CA THR A 317 -5.42 -4.22 -6.39
C THR A 317 -4.02 -4.69 -6.73
N SER A 318 -3.63 -5.85 -6.20
CA SER A 318 -2.31 -6.46 -6.45
C SER A 318 -2.12 -7.00 -7.87
N ARG A 319 -3.18 -7.11 -8.69
CA ARG A 319 -3.08 -7.60 -10.08
C ARG A 319 -2.85 -6.49 -11.11
N VAL A 320 -3.02 -5.23 -10.69
CA VAL A 320 -2.79 -4.06 -11.55
C VAL A 320 -1.28 -3.79 -11.63
N THR A 321 -0.80 -3.38 -12.80
CA THR A 321 0.64 -3.05 -12.98
C THR A 321 1.03 -1.85 -12.13
N THR A 322 2.31 -1.77 -11.72
CA THR A 322 2.83 -0.66 -10.93
C THR A 322 2.61 0.69 -11.63
N THR A 323 2.76 0.76 -12.95
CA THR A 323 2.48 1.98 -13.72
C THR A 323 1.03 2.42 -13.57
N LYS A 324 0.09 1.48 -13.78
CA LYS A 324 -1.34 1.78 -13.70
C LYS A 324 -1.77 2.13 -12.27
N LEU A 325 -1.18 1.48 -11.26
CA LEU A 325 -1.39 1.81 -9.86
C LEU A 325 -0.97 3.25 -9.55
N ASN A 326 0.23 3.66 -9.96
CA ASN A 326 0.73 5.03 -9.78
C ASN A 326 -0.13 6.06 -10.54
N GLU A 327 -0.58 5.76 -11.76
CA GLU A 327 -1.52 6.61 -12.51
C GLU A 327 -2.84 6.79 -11.76
N THR A 328 -3.40 5.71 -11.20
CA THR A 328 -4.63 5.75 -10.41
C THR A 328 -4.43 6.60 -9.15
N LEU A 329 -3.30 6.45 -8.44
CA LEU A 329 -2.98 7.28 -7.28
C LEU A 329 -2.82 8.77 -7.63
N ASP A 330 -2.02 9.09 -8.65
CA ASP A 330 -1.88 10.48 -9.12
C ASP A 330 -3.24 11.07 -9.55
N LYS A 331 -4.12 10.27 -10.18
CA LYS A 331 -5.50 10.67 -10.52
C LYS A 331 -6.33 10.91 -9.26
N LEU A 332 -6.26 10.02 -8.28
CA LEU A 332 -6.96 10.13 -7.00
C LEU A 332 -6.43 11.25 -6.12
N GLU A 333 -5.21 11.74 -6.30
CA GLU A 333 -4.70 12.89 -5.56
C GLU A 333 -4.99 14.22 -6.28
N LYS A 334 -4.80 14.29 -7.59
CA LYS A 334 -4.70 15.57 -8.32
C LYS A 334 -5.93 15.96 -9.14
N LEU A 335 -6.75 14.99 -9.56
CA LEU A 335 -7.88 15.25 -10.45
C LEU A 335 -9.18 15.37 -9.65
N GLU A 336 -9.48 16.59 -9.22
CA GLU A 336 -10.73 16.95 -8.55
C GLU A 336 -11.91 17.05 -9.52
N TYR A 337 -13.12 16.78 -9.01
CA TYR A 337 -14.35 17.11 -9.71
C TYR A 337 -14.53 18.63 -9.79
N SER A 338 -14.73 19.13 -11.00
CA SER A 338 -15.28 20.45 -11.26
C SER A 338 -15.91 20.48 -12.65
N ARG A 339 -16.87 21.37 -12.88
CA ARG A 339 -17.47 21.56 -14.22
C ARG A 339 -16.41 21.93 -15.26
N LYS A 340 -15.46 22.80 -14.88
CA LYS A 340 -14.33 23.19 -15.73
C LYS A 340 -13.48 21.98 -16.15
N ASN A 341 -13.11 21.11 -15.20
CA ASN A 341 -12.36 19.91 -15.52
C ASN A 341 -13.14 18.99 -16.48
N ILE A 342 -14.46 18.88 -16.33
CA ILE A 342 -15.31 18.11 -17.23
C ILE A 342 -15.34 18.70 -18.64
N GLU A 343 -15.45 20.03 -18.78
CA GLU A 343 -15.38 20.74 -20.05
C GLU A 343 -14.03 20.53 -20.76
N ASP A 344 -12.94 20.54 -19.98
CA ASP A 344 -11.58 20.22 -20.43
C ASP A 344 -11.35 18.71 -20.67
N LYS A 345 -12.40 17.87 -20.59
CA LYS A 345 -12.35 16.40 -20.73
C LYS A 345 -11.41 15.71 -19.72
N ARG A 346 -11.19 16.33 -18.56
CA ARG A 346 -10.42 15.82 -17.43
C ARG A 346 -11.36 15.28 -16.36
N TYR A 347 -11.54 13.96 -16.35
CA TYR A 347 -12.48 13.30 -15.46
C TYR A 347 -11.79 12.81 -14.19
N SER A 348 -12.33 13.20 -13.04
CA SER A 348 -12.00 12.60 -11.74
C SER A 348 -12.46 11.14 -11.68
N SER A 349 -11.94 10.39 -10.70
CA SER A 349 -12.39 9.01 -10.48
C SER A 349 -13.87 9.01 -10.10
N ASN A 350 -14.67 8.13 -10.73
CA ASN A 350 -16.08 7.97 -10.37
C ASN A 350 -16.25 6.90 -9.31
N ILE A 351 -15.63 5.75 -9.56
CA ILE A 351 -15.67 4.57 -8.70
C ILE A 351 -14.24 4.05 -8.57
N LEU A 352 -13.82 3.83 -7.33
CA LEU A 352 -12.57 3.16 -7.00
C LEU A 352 -12.89 1.77 -6.44
N LEU A 353 -12.62 0.72 -7.21
CA LEU A 353 -12.75 -0.66 -6.74
C LEU A 353 -11.43 -1.07 -6.07
N ALA A 354 -11.48 -1.45 -4.81
CA ALA A 354 -10.28 -1.76 -4.03
C ALA A 354 -10.42 -3.04 -3.19
N THR A 355 -9.29 -3.68 -2.91
CA THR A 355 -9.14 -4.70 -1.87
C THR A 355 -8.26 -4.16 -0.73
N ASN A 356 -7.64 -5.04 0.05
CA ASN A 356 -6.68 -4.72 1.13
C ASN A 356 -5.58 -3.72 0.72
N MET A 357 -5.30 -3.55 -0.58
CA MET A 357 -4.36 -2.54 -1.07
C MET A 357 -4.72 -1.12 -0.62
N ILE A 358 -6.01 -0.79 -0.42
CA ILE A 358 -6.39 0.54 0.09
C ILE A 358 -5.96 0.75 1.54
N SER A 359 -5.83 -0.34 2.30
CA SER A 359 -5.45 -0.32 3.71
C SER A 359 -3.96 -0.03 3.90
N VAL A 360 -3.13 -0.17 2.87
CA VAL A 360 -1.66 -0.02 2.93
C VAL A 360 -1.25 1.35 2.37
N GLY A 361 -0.70 2.22 3.22
CA GLY A 361 0.12 3.38 2.83
C GLY A 361 -0.49 4.48 1.94
N ILE A 362 -1.72 4.32 1.42
CA ILE A 362 -2.32 5.30 0.50
C ILE A 362 -2.99 6.43 1.31
N ASP A 363 -2.56 7.66 1.04
CA ASP A 363 -3.11 8.86 1.65
C ASP A 363 -3.85 9.71 0.61
N VAL A 364 -5.15 9.44 0.44
CA VAL A 364 -6.02 10.27 -0.39
C VAL A 364 -7.05 10.94 0.53
N SER A 365 -6.77 12.18 0.93
CA SER A 365 -7.56 12.90 1.95
C SER A 365 -9.02 13.18 1.52
N ARG A 366 -9.32 13.10 0.22
CA ARG A 366 -10.63 13.47 -0.36
C ARG A 366 -11.64 12.32 -0.52
N LEU A 367 -11.30 11.08 -0.15
CA LEU A 367 -12.26 9.99 -0.19
C LEU A 367 -13.16 10.07 1.04
N ASN A 368 -14.48 10.21 0.86
CA ASN A 368 -15.41 10.33 1.98
C ASN A 368 -16.64 9.40 1.89
N VAL A 369 -16.84 8.69 0.78
CA VAL A 369 -17.93 7.73 0.62
C VAL A 369 -17.35 6.35 0.32
N MET A 370 -17.67 5.37 1.16
CA MET A 370 -17.26 3.99 0.97
C MET A 370 -18.46 3.04 0.95
N LEU A 371 -18.43 2.05 0.06
CA LEU A 371 -19.28 0.87 0.08
C LEU A 371 -18.42 -0.36 0.38
N MET A 372 -18.55 -0.93 1.57
CA MET A 372 -17.89 -2.19 1.93
C MET A 372 -18.80 -3.37 1.60
N VAL A 373 -18.33 -4.27 0.74
CA VAL A 373 -19.09 -5.42 0.25
C VAL A 373 -18.77 -6.66 1.08
N GLY A 374 -19.59 -6.89 2.09
CA GLY A 374 -19.49 -7.98 3.08
C GLY A 374 -18.48 -7.68 4.18
N GLN A 375 -18.59 -8.39 5.29
CA GLN A 375 -17.66 -8.22 6.42
C GLN A 375 -16.27 -8.82 6.08
N PRO A 376 -15.15 -8.09 6.25
CA PRO A 376 -13.81 -8.64 6.19
C PRO A 376 -13.58 -9.79 7.16
N LYS A 377 -12.55 -10.61 6.91
CA LYS A 377 -12.21 -11.73 7.83
C LYS A 377 -11.69 -11.23 9.16
N LEU A 378 -10.88 -10.19 9.13
CA LEU A 378 -10.26 -9.59 10.29
C LEU A 378 -10.91 -8.24 10.58
N THR A 379 -11.15 -7.96 11.87
CA THR A 379 -11.63 -6.65 12.30
C THR A 379 -10.56 -5.58 12.09
N SER A 380 -9.27 -5.93 12.21
CA SER A 380 -8.16 -5.02 11.87
C SER A 380 -8.25 -4.53 10.42
N GLU A 381 -8.48 -5.44 9.46
CA GLU A 381 -8.66 -5.13 8.04
C GLU A 381 -9.88 -4.21 7.82
N TYR A 382 -10.99 -4.48 8.51
CA TYR A 382 -12.19 -3.64 8.47
C TYR A 382 -11.93 -2.21 8.94
N ILE A 383 -11.23 -2.06 10.07
CA ILE A 383 -10.87 -0.75 10.63
C ILE A 383 -9.93 -0.02 9.68
N GLN A 384 -8.86 -0.68 9.22
CA GLN A 384 -7.89 -0.09 8.32
C GLN A 384 -8.54 0.38 7.02
N ALA A 385 -9.36 -0.44 6.38
CA ALA A 385 -10.04 -0.09 5.14
C ALA A 385 -11.02 1.07 5.34
N SER A 386 -11.92 0.97 6.34
CA SER A 386 -12.93 2.01 6.60
C SER A 386 -12.36 3.32 7.14
N SER A 387 -11.15 3.30 7.71
CA SER A 387 -10.42 4.51 8.13
C SER A 387 -9.78 5.30 6.98
N ARG A 388 -9.84 4.78 5.74
CA ARG A 388 -9.33 5.47 4.55
C ARG A 388 -10.31 6.48 3.97
N VAL A 389 -11.52 6.55 4.51
CA VAL A 389 -12.51 7.57 4.14
C VAL A 389 -12.90 8.45 5.32
N GLY A 390 -13.24 9.71 5.07
CA GLY A 390 -13.71 10.63 6.10
C GLY A 390 -12.62 11.11 7.06
N ARG A 391 -11.43 11.45 6.51
CA ARG A 391 -10.28 11.92 7.29
C ARG A 391 -10.36 13.40 7.62
N SER A 392 -10.57 14.22 6.59
CA SER A 392 -10.61 15.70 6.70
C SER A 392 -12.02 16.26 6.58
N PHE A 393 -12.96 15.47 6.05
CA PHE A 393 -14.35 15.86 5.81
C PHE A 393 -15.29 14.77 6.35
N PRO A 394 -16.59 15.05 6.55
CA PRO A 394 -17.54 14.04 6.99
C PRO A 394 -17.53 12.81 6.09
N GLY A 395 -17.32 11.64 6.68
CA GLY A 395 -17.31 10.37 5.96
C GLY A 395 -18.56 9.53 6.19
N VAL A 396 -18.95 8.74 5.19
CA VAL A 396 -19.97 7.70 5.33
C VAL A 396 -19.48 6.38 4.75
N VAL A 397 -19.63 5.32 5.55
CA VAL A 397 -19.28 3.95 5.20
C VAL A 397 -20.56 3.12 5.18
N PHE A 398 -20.99 2.74 3.98
CA PHE A 398 -22.08 1.78 3.79
C PHE A 398 -21.52 0.37 3.83
N VAL A 399 -22.03 -0.48 4.70
CA VAL A 399 -21.61 -1.88 4.83
C VAL A 399 -22.72 -2.77 4.31
N GLN A 400 -22.53 -3.35 3.13
CA GLN A 400 -23.48 -4.27 2.54
C GLN A 400 -23.19 -5.70 3.00
N TYR A 401 -24.07 -6.25 3.82
CA TYR A 401 -23.98 -7.63 4.30
C TYR A 401 -24.66 -8.62 3.34
N ASP A 402 -24.14 -9.84 3.28
CA ASP A 402 -24.74 -10.94 2.55
C ASP A 402 -25.67 -11.76 3.46
N ALA A 403 -26.99 -11.68 3.21
CA ALA A 403 -27.99 -12.42 3.99
C ALA A 403 -27.84 -13.95 3.92
N THR A 404 -27.14 -14.48 2.91
CA THR A 404 -26.87 -15.92 2.80
C THR A 404 -25.69 -16.38 3.66
N LYS A 405 -24.84 -15.45 4.12
CA LYS A 405 -23.68 -15.74 4.97
C LYS A 405 -24.02 -15.51 6.43
N SER A 406 -23.96 -16.59 7.22
CA SER A 406 -24.20 -16.56 8.67
C SER A 406 -23.34 -15.54 9.42
N ARG A 407 -22.08 -15.38 9.02
CA ARG A 407 -21.18 -14.37 9.61
C ARG A 407 -21.66 -12.95 9.34
N ASP A 408 -22.01 -12.63 8.11
CA ASP A 408 -22.48 -11.29 7.72
C ASP A 408 -23.80 -10.95 8.44
N ARG A 409 -24.72 -11.92 8.54
CA ARG A 409 -25.95 -11.78 9.35
C ARG A 409 -25.66 -11.46 10.80
N SER A 410 -24.75 -12.19 11.44
CA SER A 410 -24.37 -11.97 12.84
C SER A 410 -23.83 -10.55 13.07
N HIS A 411 -22.98 -10.05 12.16
CA HIS A 411 -22.50 -8.67 12.24
C HIS A 411 -23.59 -7.63 12.00
N TYR A 412 -24.54 -7.89 11.09
CA TYR A 412 -25.66 -6.99 10.85
C TYR A 412 -26.63 -6.93 12.05
N GLU A 413 -26.98 -8.08 12.63
CA GLU A 413 -27.86 -8.17 13.80
C GLU A 413 -27.27 -7.46 15.03
N ARG A 414 -25.93 -7.39 15.12
CA ARG A 414 -25.20 -6.70 16.19
C ARG A 414 -24.52 -5.41 15.72
N PHE A 415 -24.98 -4.81 14.62
CA PHE A 415 -24.26 -3.76 13.91
C PHE A 415 -23.82 -2.62 14.83
N ARG A 416 -24.75 -2.07 15.62
CA ARG A 416 -24.47 -0.94 16.52
C ARG A 416 -23.44 -1.31 17.60
N ALA A 417 -23.72 -2.36 18.36
CA ALA A 417 -22.83 -2.82 19.43
C ALA A 417 -21.43 -3.19 18.89
N TYR A 418 -21.37 -3.78 17.70
CA TYR A 418 -20.09 -4.06 17.04
C TYR A 418 -19.32 -2.77 16.74
N HIS A 419 -19.94 -1.76 16.12
CA HIS A 419 -19.24 -0.51 15.76
C HIS A 419 -18.87 0.35 16.97
N GLU A 420 -19.69 0.36 18.02
CA GLU A 420 -19.39 1.06 19.28
C GLU A 420 -18.18 0.45 20.01
N SER A 421 -17.83 -0.82 19.76
CA SER A 421 -16.71 -1.49 20.42
C SER A 421 -15.79 -2.28 19.48
N PHE A 422 -15.73 -1.94 18.19
CA PHE A 422 -15.02 -2.74 17.18
C PHE A 422 -13.53 -2.96 17.46
N TYR A 423 -12.85 -2.01 18.11
CA TYR A 423 -11.46 -2.17 18.54
C TYR A 423 -11.24 -3.33 19.50
N ARG A 424 -12.27 -3.73 20.29
CA ARG A 424 -12.22 -4.89 21.18
C ARG A 424 -12.11 -6.22 20.40
N TYR A 425 -12.67 -6.25 19.19
CA TYR A 425 -12.72 -7.45 18.34
C TYR A 425 -11.50 -7.60 17.44
N VAL A 426 -10.55 -6.66 17.46
CA VAL A 426 -9.26 -6.81 16.77
C VAL A 426 -8.60 -8.10 17.24
N GLU A 427 -8.18 -8.91 16.28
CA GLU A 427 -7.57 -10.21 16.52
C GLU A 427 -6.11 -10.04 16.99
N PRO A 428 -5.61 -10.86 17.94
CA PRO A 428 -4.20 -10.86 18.26
C PRO A 428 -3.40 -11.40 17.07
N THR A 429 -2.38 -10.67 16.67
CA THR A 429 -1.38 -11.11 15.70
C THR A 429 -0.33 -11.97 16.41
N GLY A 430 0.15 -13.03 15.75
CA GLY A 430 1.12 -13.94 16.34
C GLY A 430 1.91 -14.72 15.30
N ALA A 431 3.03 -15.30 15.72
CA ALA A 431 3.93 -16.14 14.93
C ALA A 431 4.50 -17.26 15.81
N THR A 432 5.05 -18.32 15.22
CA THR A 432 5.65 -19.46 15.95
C THR A 432 6.99 -19.91 15.34
N PRO A 433 8.04 -19.06 15.33
CA PRO A 433 9.32 -19.32 14.67
C PRO A 433 9.99 -20.64 15.06
N PHE A 434 9.89 -21.07 16.32
CA PHE A 434 10.52 -22.30 16.82
C PHE A 434 9.62 -23.55 16.74
N SER A 435 8.48 -23.47 16.05
CA SER A 435 7.66 -24.66 15.78
C SER A 435 8.45 -25.70 14.97
N LYS A 436 8.11 -26.99 15.13
CA LYS A 436 8.79 -28.08 14.40
C LYS A 436 8.81 -27.84 12.87
N PRO A 437 7.68 -27.49 12.21
CA PRO A 437 7.68 -27.27 10.76
C PRO A 437 8.54 -26.07 10.33
N ALA A 438 8.56 -24.99 11.13
CA ALA A 438 9.38 -23.81 10.83
C ALA A 438 10.87 -24.13 10.91
N ARG A 439 11.28 -24.86 11.96
CA ARG A 439 12.68 -25.30 12.13
C ARG A 439 13.13 -26.23 11.01
N GLU A 440 12.33 -27.24 10.66
CA GLU A 440 12.61 -28.13 9.54
C GLU A 440 12.77 -27.35 8.23
N ARG A 441 11.95 -26.33 8.01
CA ARG A 441 11.96 -25.53 6.79
C ARG A 441 13.11 -24.54 6.67
N ALA A 442 13.56 -23.90 7.76
CA ALA A 442 14.46 -22.74 7.65
C ALA A 442 15.61 -22.69 8.66
N LEU A 443 15.67 -23.56 9.68
CA LEU A 443 16.73 -23.49 10.70
C LEU A 443 18.13 -23.68 10.10
N HIS A 444 18.27 -24.58 9.14
CA HIS A 444 19.52 -24.82 8.42
C HIS A 444 20.01 -23.55 7.70
N ALA A 445 19.10 -22.79 7.09
CA ALA A 445 19.41 -21.53 6.42
C ALA A 445 19.87 -20.45 7.41
N VAL A 446 19.25 -20.37 8.59
CA VAL A 446 19.67 -19.44 9.67
C VAL A 446 21.08 -19.78 10.15
N LEU A 447 21.36 -21.05 10.41
CA LEU A 447 22.70 -21.49 10.85
C LEU A 447 23.76 -21.22 9.78
N ALA A 448 23.47 -21.56 8.51
CA ALA A 448 24.36 -21.27 7.40
C ALA A 448 24.63 -19.76 7.26
N SER A 449 23.60 -18.93 7.41
CA SER A 449 23.73 -17.47 7.40
C SER A 449 24.67 -16.98 8.49
N ILE A 450 24.47 -17.44 9.73
CA ILE A 450 25.31 -17.04 10.87
C ILE A 450 26.76 -17.46 10.62
N ILE A 451 27.00 -18.72 10.27
CA ILE A 451 28.36 -19.24 10.02
C ILE A 451 29.03 -18.45 8.91
N ARG A 452 28.36 -18.30 7.76
CA ARG A 452 28.90 -17.59 6.59
C ARG A 452 29.29 -16.16 6.94
N GLN A 453 28.36 -15.41 7.51
CA GLN A 453 28.54 -13.99 7.76
C GLN A 453 29.46 -13.72 8.98
N GLN A 454 29.47 -14.58 9.99
CA GLN A 454 30.38 -14.44 11.14
C GLN A 454 31.80 -14.94 10.83
N ALA A 455 31.96 -15.98 10.01
CA ALA A 455 33.28 -16.42 9.57
C ALA A 455 33.88 -15.52 8.48
N GLY A 456 33.10 -14.61 7.90
CA GLY A 456 33.56 -13.72 6.82
C GLY A 456 33.73 -14.44 5.48
N LEU A 457 32.93 -15.49 5.24
CA LEU A 457 32.92 -16.26 4.00
C LEU A 457 32.13 -15.47 2.93
N SER A 458 32.80 -14.50 2.31
CA SER A 458 32.22 -13.61 1.30
C SER A 458 32.08 -14.25 -0.08
N GLU A 459 32.77 -15.37 -0.32
CA GLU A 459 32.78 -16.11 -1.57
C GLU A 459 32.12 -17.50 -1.39
N ASP A 460 31.69 -18.10 -2.50
CA ASP A 460 31.06 -19.42 -2.56
C ASP A 460 32.07 -20.57 -2.66
#